data_AF-A0A2H9MT95-F1
#
_entry.id   AF-A0A2H9MT95-F1
#
_cell.length_a   1.000
_cell.length_b   1.000
_cell.length_c   1.000
_cell.angle_alpha   90.00
_cell.angle_beta   90.00
_cell.angle_gamma   90.00
#
_symmetry.space_group_name_H-M   'P 1'
#
loop_
_entity.id
_entity.type
_entity.pdbx_description
1 polymer ?
#
loop_
_entity_poly.entity_id
_entity_poly.type
_entity_poly.pdbx_seq_one_letter_code
_entity_poly.pdbx_strand_id
1 'polypeptide(L)'
;MLLVVDNGSIYTKNLIDLLDAKKIQFEKQTPNTVNLENLAKYKSFILSGRRRNEKKTNEINSKIILHSIDCEKKLLGICYGAEILALTLGG
;
A
#
# COMPACT_ATOMS: atom_id res chain seq x y z
N MET A 1 6.69 11.56 3.37
CA MET A 1 6.17 10.52 4.27
C MET A 1 5.73 9.33 3.42
N LEU A 2 6.06 8.12 3.86
CA LEU A 2 5.67 6.85 3.24
C LEU A 2 4.27 6.45 3.74
N LEU A 3 3.39 5.91 2.89
CA LEU A 3 2.16 5.24 3.33
C LEU A 3 2.35 3.73 3.26
N VAL A 4 2.14 3.03 4.37
CA VAL A 4 2.06 1.56 4.42
C VAL A 4 0.58 1.17 4.51
N VAL A 5 0.07 0.53 3.47
CA VAL A 5 -1.29 -0.01 3.44
C VAL A 5 -1.26 -1.46 3.92
N ASP A 6 -1.76 -1.68 5.11
CA ASP A 6 -1.85 -3.00 5.74
C ASP A 6 -3.08 -3.75 5.23
N ASN A 7 -2.87 -4.61 4.25
CA ASN A 7 -3.89 -5.49 3.68
C ASN A 7 -4.17 -6.73 4.56
N GLY A 8 -3.62 -6.80 5.77
CA GLY A 8 -3.83 -7.89 6.73
C GLY A 8 -2.76 -8.99 6.66
N SER A 9 -1.56 -8.68 6.18
CA SER A 9 -0.42 -9.62 6.23
C SER A 9 0.02 -9.87 7.68
N ILE A 10 0.33 -11.13 8.00
CA ILE A 10 0.94 -11.50 9.30
C ILE A 10 2.34 -10.87 9.46
N TYR A 11 3.00 -10.51 8.37
CA TYR A 11 4.34 -9.92 8.35
C TYR A 11 4.34 -8.38 8.37
N THR A 12 3.17 -7.73 8.38
CA THR A 12 3.13 -6.25 8.42
C THR A 12 3.84 -5.74 9.68
N LYS A 13 3.75 -6.45 10.82
CA LYS A 13 4.47 -6.06 12.04
C LYS A 13 5.99 -5.99 11.80
N ASN A 14 6.58 -7.02 11.23
CA ASN A 14 8.02 -7.06 10.92
C ASN A 14 8.44 -5.94 9.96
N LEU A 15 7.58 -5.60 8.98
CA LEU A 15 7.82 -4.49 8.08
C LEU A 15 7.86 -3.15 8.85
N ILE A 16 6.89 -2.92 9.72
CA ILE A 16 6.79 -1.71 10.54
C ILE A 16 8.00 -1.60 11.48
N ASP A 17 8.33 -2.68 12.20
CA ASP A 17 9.49 -2.74 13.09
C ASP A 17 10.80 -2.39 12.33
N LEU A 18 10.94 -2.84 11.09
CA LEU A 18 12.09 -2.54 10.24
C LEU A 18 12.13 -1.07 9.79
N LEU A 19 10.97 -0.49 9.43
CA LEU A 19 10.87 0.92 9.05
C LEU A 19 11.18 1.83 10.24
N ASP A 20 10.67 1.49 11.43
CA ASP A 20 10.95 2.19 12.68
C ASP A 20 12.42 2.10 13.07
N ALA A 21 13.02 0.90 13.00
CA ALA A 21 14.45 0.71 13.26
C ALA A 21 15.34 1.54 12.31
N LYS A 22 14.90 1.73 11.07
CA LYS A 22 15.55 2.61 10.09
C LYS A 22 15.19 4.09 10.23
N LYS A 23 14.34 4.46 11.20
CA LYS A 23 13.85 5.83 11.45
C LYS A 23 13.18 6.45 10.21
N ILE A 24 12.50 5.64 9.41
CA ILE A 24 11.77 6.11 8.23
C ILE A 24 10.44 6.71 8.68
N GLN A 25 10.11 7.92 8.22
CA GLN A 25 8.79 8.51 8.48
C GLN A 25 7.72 7.87 7.60
N PHE A 26 6.81 7.12 8.21
CA PHE A 26 5.66 6.51 7.55
C PHE A 26 4.36 6.70 8.34
N GLU A 27 3.26 6.52 7.64
CA GLU A 27 1.92 6.36 8.22
C GLU A 27 1.43 4.97 7.85
N LYS A 28 0.84 4.26 8.82
CA LYS A 28 0.21 2.96 8.59
C LYS A 28 -1.30 3.15 8.53
N GLN A 29 -1.94 2.62 7.49
CA GLN A 29 -3.39 2.59 7.37
C GLN A 29 -3.88 1.23 6.87
N THR A 30 -5.16 0.94 7.10
CA THR A 30 -5.83 -0.21 6.47
C THR A 30 -6.59 0.28 5.24
N PRO A 31 -6.89 -0.59 4.25
CA PRO A 31 -7.66 -0.20 3.05
C PRO A 31 -8.97 0.54 3.37
N ASN A 32 -9.65 0.17 4.45
CA ASN A 32 -10.91 0.79 4.86
C ASN A 32 -10.77 2.21 5.43
N THR A 33 -9.57 2.58 5.87
CA THR A 33 -9.29 3.89 6.49
C THR A 33 -8.59 4.86 5.55
N VAL A 34 -8.15 4.40 4.37
CA VAL A 34 -7.46 5.25 3.39
C VAL A 34 -8.42 6.29 2.83
N ASN A 35 -8.11 7.56 3.08
CA ASN A 35 -8.71 8.68 2.37
C ASN A 35 -7.94 8.93 1.06
N LEU A 36 -8.58 8.61 -0.06
CA LEU A 36 -8.02 8.74 -1.41
C LEU A 36 -7.70 10.18 -1.81
N GLU A 37 -8.45 11.16 -1.30
CA GLU A 37 -8.24 12.59 -1.60
C GLU A 37 -6.90 13.09 -1.02
N ASN A 38 -6.44 12.45 0.05
CA ASN A 38 -5.21 12.83 0.75
C ASN A 38 -3.98 12.06 0.27
N LEU A 39 -4.07 11.24 -0.79
CA LEU A 39 -2.91 10.48 -1.30
C LEU A 39 -1.78 11.40 -1.80
N ALA A 40 -2.11 12.63 -2.18
CA ALA A 40 -1.16 13.65 -2.61
C ALA A 40 -0.05 13.91 -1.56
N LYS A 41 -0.35 13.81 -0.25
CA LYS A 41 0.62 14.11 0.83
C LYS A 41 1.77 13.09 0.97
N TYR A 42 1.59 11.88 0.45
CA TYR A 42 2.60 10.82 0.54
C TYR A 42 3.59 10.87 -0.62
N LYS A 43 4.86 10.58 -0.35
CA LYS A 43 5.91 10.54 -1.39
C LYS A 43 6.08 9.14 -2.01
N SER A 44 5.63 8.12 -1.29
CA SER A 44 5.77 6.72 -1.68
C SER A 44 4.74 5.86 -0.97
N PHE A 45 4.53 4.66 -1.50
CA PHE A 45 3.55 3.69 -1.01
C PHE A 45 4.14 2.30 -0.87
N ILE A 46 3.71 1.55 0.15
CA ILE A 46 3.88 0.11 0.25
C ILE A 46 2.50 -0.53 0.40
N LEU A 47 2.21 -1.52 -0.44
CA LEU A 47 1.03 -2.37 -0.32
C LEU A 47 1.47 -3.73 0.26
N SER A 48 1.03 -4.06 1.47
CA SER A 48 1.42 -5.32 2.11
C SER A 48 0.68 -6.53 1.50
N GLY A 49 1.09 -7.74 1.89
CA GLY A 49 0.33 -8.94 1.60
C GLY A 49 -1.05 -8.95 2.29
N ARG A 50 -1.91 -9.90 1.94
CA ARG A 50 -3.22 -10.07 2.59
C ARG A 50 -3.36 -11.45 3.18
N ARG A 51 -4.29 -11.59 4.13
CA ARG A 51 -4.76 -12.90 4.63
C ARG A 51 -6.11 -13.31 4.05
N ARG A 52 -6.97 -12.34 3.74
CA ARG A 52 -8.34 -12.57 3.25
C ARG A 52 -8.55 -11.84 1.93
N ASN A 53 -9.31 -12.46 1.04
CA ASN A 53 -9.72 -11.84 -0.21
C ASN A 53 -10.94 -10.95 0.05
N GLU A 54 -10.77 -9.64 -0.12
CA GLU A 54 -11.81 -8.65 0.09
C GLU A 54 -11.88 -7.72 -1.12
N LYS A 55 -13.04 -7.70 -1.81
CA LYS A 55 -13.21 -6.93 -3.05
C LYS A 55 -12.92 -5.44 -2.87
N LYS A 56 -13.33 -4.88 -1.72
CA LYS A 56 -13.08 -3.47 -1.37
C LYS A 56 -11.58 -3.16 -1.24
N THR A 57 -10.79 -4.10 -0.70
CA THR A 57 -9.34 -3.97 -0.61
C THR A 57 -8.70 -3.93 -2.00
N ASN A 58 -9.19 -4.72 -2.95
CA ASN A 58 -8.72 -4.66 -4.33
C ASN A 58 -9.01 -3.29 -4.96
N GLU A 59 -10.23 -2.78 -4.79
CA GLU A 59 -10.65 -1.48 -5.34
C GLU A 59 -9.80 -0.33 -4.81
N ILE A 60 -9.63 -0.24 -3.47
CA ILE A 60 -8.83 0.81 -2.84
C ILE A 60 -7.37 0.73 -3.30
N ASN A 61 -6.77 -0.46 -3.29
CA ASN A 61 -5.38 -0.62 -3.71
C ASN A 61 -5.17 -0.28 -5.18
N SER A 62 -6.11 -0.65 -6.06
CA SER A 62 -6.05 -0.30 -7.48
C SER A 62 -6.05 1.23 -7.67
N LYS A 63 -6.90 1.95 -6.91
CA LYS A 63 -6.92 3.43 -6.93
C LYS A 63 -5.61 4.04 -6.44
N ILE A 64 -4.98 3.46 -5.40
CA ILE A 64 -3.66 3.91 -4.91
C ILE A 64 -2.58 3.65 -5.96
N ILE A 65 -2.62 2.52 -6.66
CA ILE A 65 -1.67 2.18 -7.73
C ILE A 65 -1.77 3.17 -8.88
N LEU A 66 -2.99 3.41 -9.39
CA LEU A 66 -3.22 4.38 -10.46
C LEU A 66 -2.75 5.78 -10.04
N HIS A 67 -3.13 6.24 -8.84
CA HIS A 67 -2.64 7.50 -8.28
C HIS A 67 -1.10 7.57 -8.25
N SER A 68 -0.45 6.48 -7.86
CA SER A 68 1.01 6.42 -7.80
C SER A 68 1.66 6.56 -9.17
N ILE A 69 1.05 6.01 -10.22
CA ILE A 69 1.54 6.11 -11.59
C ILE A 69 1.30 7.51 -12.13
N ASP A 70 0.07 8.02 -12.01
CA ASP A 70 -0.33 9.34 -12.51
C ASP A 70 0.51 10.46 -11.88
N CYS A 71 0.93 10.28 -10.63
CA CYS A 71 1.76 11.25 -9.90
C CYS A 71 3.26 10.89 -9.89
N GLU A 72 3.72 9.89 -10.63
CA GLU A 72 5.11 9.42 -10.68
C GLU A 72 5.72 9.11 -9.29
N LYS A 73 4.90 8.59 -8.38
CA LYS A 73 5.29 8.21 -7.02
C LYS A 73 5.81 6.78 -6.97
N LYS A 74 6.75 6.53 -6.07
CA LYS A 74 7.33 5.20 -5.85
C LYS A 74 6.33 4.29 -5.13
N LEU A 75 6.11 3.09 -5.66
CA LEU A 75 5.24 2.08 -5.04
C LEU A 75 5.95 0.72 -4.98
N LEU A 76 5.80 0.03 -3.86
CA LEU A 76 6.24 -1.35 -3.65
C LEU A 76 5.03 -2.22 -3.29
N GLY A 77 4.77 -3.25 -4.10
CA GLY A 77 3.82 -4.30 -3.79
C GLY A 77 4.51 -5.52 -3.18
N ILE A 78 3.97 -6.09 -2.10
CA ILE A 78 4.51 -7.29 -1.44
C ILE A 78 3.47 -8.40 -1.49
N CYS A 79 3.82 -9.57 -2.07
CA CYS A 79 2.92 -10.71 -2.20
C CYS A 79 1.61 -10.29 -2.91
N TYR A 80 0.47 -10.30 -2.23
CA TYR A 80 -0.78 -9.74 -2.76
C TYR A 80 -0.64 -8.28 -3.25
N GLY A 81 0.16 -7.44 -2.59
CA GLY A 81 0.40 -6.08 -3.06
C GLY A 81 1.03 -6.04 -4.46
N ALA A 82 1.85 -7.05 -4.81
CA ALA A 82 2.42 -7.20 -6.14
C ALA A 82 1.41 -7.82 -7.12
N GLU A 83 0.61 -8.79 -6.67
CA GLU A 83 -0.49 -9.38 -7.43
C GLU A 83 -1.47 -8.30 -7.92
N ILE A 84 -1.97 -7.46 -6.99
CA ILE A 84 -2.92 -6.39 -7.35
C ILE A 84 -2.27 -5.30 -8.20
N LEU A 85 -0.97 -5.04 -8.03
CA LEU A 85 -0.20 -4.16 -8.90
C LEU A 85 -0.21 -4.67 -10.35
N ALA A 86 0.11 -5.96 -10.57
CA ALA A 86 0.07 -6.56 -11.89
C ALA A 86 -1.35 -6.51 -12.49
N LEU A 87 -2.36 -6.94 -11.73
CA LEU A 87 -3.75 -6.96 -12.19
C LEU A 87 -4.28 -5.56 -12.54
N THR A 88 -3.91 -4.53 -11.77
CA THR A 88 -4.32 -3.15 -12.05
C THR A 88 -3.77 -2.64 -13.38
N LEU A 89 -2.62 -3.17 -13.81
CA LEU A 89 -1.91 -2.76 -15.03
C LEU A 89 -2.11 -3.73 -16.20
N GLY A 90 -3.03 -4.70 -16.07
CA GLY A 90 -3.38 -5.65 -17.13
C GLY A 90 -2.36 -6.78 -17.33
N GLY A 91 -1.53 -7.07 -16.33
CA GLY A 91 -0.61 -8.21 -16.31
C GLY A 91 -1.25 -9.52 -15.83
#